data_AF-A0A523IH62-F1
#
_entry.id   AF-A0A523IH62-F1
#
_cell.length_a   1.000
_cell.length_b   1.000
_cell.length_c   1.000
_cell.angle_alpha   90.00
_cell.angle_beta   90.00
_cell.angle_gamma   90.00
#
_symmetry.space_group_name_H-M   'P 1'
#
loop_
_entity.id
_entity.type
_entity.pdbx_description
1 polymer ?
#
loop_
_entity_poly.entity_id
_entity_poly.type
_entity_poly.pdbx_seq_one_letter_code
_entity_poly.pdbx_strand_id
1 'polypeptide(L)'
;LIHWIQHKVKWMWKFHLIHHTDTKVDVTTSLRQHPGESLFRVTFALLSILIAGLPVGVVMIYQTLSALFAQITHANIKTPAKIDRLLSYIFVTPKMHKVHHHYVQPLTDTNFGNIFSIWDRLFRTFVEVETKNLQYGIDPHMQPEEHSSLKNLLAIPFQAYRAPGSSKFGEEKTSSSF
;
A
#
# COMPACT_ATOMS: atom_id res chain seq x y z
N LEU A 1 -1.23 -9.35 5.63
CA LEU A 1 -2.45 -9.16 6.45
C LEU A 1 -2.67 -7.70 6.84
N ILE A 2 -1.82 -7.10 7.69
CA ILE A 2 -2.03 -5.72 8.17
C ILE A 2 -2.22 -4.71 7.03
N HIS A 3 -1.44 -4.83 5.95
CA HIS A 3 -1.57 -3.99 4.76
C HIS A 3 -2.96 -4.07 4.12
N TRP A 4 -3.48 -5.29 3.94
CA TRP A 4 -4.84 -5.51 3.46
C TRP A 4 -5.91 -4.93 4.40
N ILE A 5 -5.73 -5.08 5.72
CA ILE A 5 -6.64 -4.49 6.73
C ILE A 5 -6.61 -2.97 6.64
N GLN A 6 -5.42 -2.36 6.53
CA GLN A 6 -5.27 -0.91 6.37
C GLN A 6 -6.02 -0.40 5.14
N HIS A 7 -6.04 -1.15 4.05
CA HIS A 7 -6.88 -0.80 2.90
C HIS A 7 -8.37 -0.97 3.18
N LYS A 8 -8.79 -2.00 3.92
CA LYS A 8 -10.20 -2.39 4.10
C LYS A 8 -10.92 -1.70 5.27
N VAL A 9 -10.18 -1.08 6.19
CA VAL A 9 -10.74 -0.37 7.35
C VAL A 9 -10.52 1.13 7.19
N LYS A 10 -11.61 1.89 6.98
CA LYS A 10 -11.58 3.33 6.62
C LYS A 10 -10.65 4.17 7.50
N TRP A 11 -10.69 4.02 8.82
CA TRP A 11 -9.87 4.84 9.71
C TRP A 11 -8.37 4.49 9.62
N MET A 12 -8.02 3.22 9.44
CA MET A 12 -6.64 2.78 9.20
C MET A 12 -6.16 3.20 7.80
N TRP A 13 -7.07 3.18 6.82
CA TRP A 13 -6.80 3.65 5.47
C TRP A 13 -6.35 5.09 5.47
N LYS A 14 -6.95 5.99 6.26
CA LYS A 14 -6.51 7.40 6.29
C LYS A 14 -5.04 7.59 6.68
N PHE A 15 -4.47 6.68 7.48
CA PHE A 15 -3.04 6.68 7.80
C PHE A 15 -2.21 6.13 6.65
N HIS A 16 -2.65 5.02 6.06
CA HIS A 16 -1.93 4.39 4.96
C HIS A 16 -2.04 5.15 3.63
N LEU A 17 -3.11 5.91 3.45
CA LEU A 17 -3.37 6.79 2.30
C LEU A 17 -2.22 7.75 2.02
N ILE A 18 -1.50 8.18 3.07
CA ILE A 18 -0.34 9.08 2.95
C ILE A 18 0.75 8.45 2.09
N HIS A 19 0.98 7.14 2.23
CA HIS A 19 1.90 6.36 1.39
C HIS A 19 1.49 6.44 -0.08
N HIS A 20 0.19 6.29 -0.34
CA HIS A 20 -0.41 6.32 -1.67
C HIS A 20 -0.53 7.73 -2.27
N THR A 21 -0.38 8.79 -1.49
CA THR A 21 -0.43 10.17 -2.04
C THR A 21 0.80 10.52 -2.89
N ASP A 22 1.83 9.67 -2.93
CA ASP A 22 3.02 9.91 -3.73
C ASP A 22 2.74 9.76 -5.23
N THR A 23 2.90 10.85 -5.97
CA THR A 23 2.73 10.87 -7.43
C THR A 23 3.99 10.43 -8.19
N LYS A 24 5.12 10.24 -7.48
CA LYS A 24 6.41 9.87 -8.05
C LYS A 24 7.01 8.65 -7.32
N VAL A 25 6.36 7.51 -7.46
CA VAL A 25 6.76 6.27 -6.79
C VAL A 25 8.22 5.91 -7.06
N ASP A 26 9.03 5.89 -6.00
CA ASP A 26 10.42 5.44 -5.99
C ASP A 26 10.80 4.84 -4.62
N VAL A 27 12.07 4.51 -4.39
CA VAL A 27 12.52 3.90 -3.13
C VAL A 27 12.14 4.74 -1.90
N THR A 28 12.11 6.07 -2.02
CA THR A 28 11.75 6.97 -0.91
C THR A 28 10.27 6.89 -0.55
N THR A 29 9.40 6.50 -1.47
CA THR A 29 7.98 6.23 -1.19
C THR A 29 7.82 5.18 -0.09
N SER A 30 8.72 4.19 0.00
CA SER A 30 8.70 3.19 1.08
C SER A 30 8.86 3.77 2.49
N LEU A 31 9.40 4.99 2.60
CA LEU A 31 9.59 5.73 3.84
C LEU A 31 8.48 6.74 4.13
N ARG A 32 7.55 6.93 3.18
CA ARG A 32 6.46 7.92 3.25
C ARG A 32 5.28 7.39 4.06
N GLN A 33 5.53 7.11 5.34
CA GLN A 33 4.55 6.50 6.24
C GLN A 33 4.23 7.42 7.40
N HIS A 34 2.96 7.44 7.82
CA HIS A 34 2.58 8.15 9.04
C HIS A 34 3.06 7.37 10.27
N PRO A 35 3.54 8.03 11.35
CA PRO A 35 3.93 7.33 12.59
C PRO A 35 2.81 6.44 13.18
N GLY A 36 1.56 6.88 13.04
CA GLY A 36 0.37 6.09 13.41
C GLY A 36 0.21 4.79 12.61
N GLU A 37 0.62 4.75 11.33
CA GLU A 37 0.69 3.50 10.58
C GLU A 37 1.77 2.56 11.16
N SER A 38 2.93 3.10 11.55
CA SER A 38 3.99 2.31 12.19
C SER A 38 3.49 1.65 13.48
N LEU A 39 2.65 2.34 14.26
CA LEU A 39 2.04 1.76 15.45
C LEU A 39 1.19 0.52 15.10
N PHE A 40 0.35 0.57 14.05
CA PHE A 40 -0.42 -0.60 13.62
C PHE A 40 0.47 -1.78 13.24
N ARG A 41 1.54 -1.51 12.48
CA ARG A 41 2.49 -2.56 12.03
C ARG A 41 3.22 -3.19 13.22
N VAL A 42 3.70 -2.37 14.16
CA VAL A 42 4.38 -2.85 15.37
C VAL A 42 3.42 -3.65 16.26
N THR A 43 2.18 -3.18 16.47
CA THR A 43 1.19 -3.93 17.25
C THR A 43 0.91 -5.30 16.65
N PHE A 44 0.72 -5.39 15.32
CA PHE A 44 0.51 -6.69 14.66
C PHE A 44 1.74 -7.60 14.73
N ALA A 45 2.95 -7.05 14.65
CA ALA A 45 4.18 -7.81 14.84
C ALA A 45 4.26 -8.37 16.27
N LEU A 46 4.03 -7.55 17.29
CA LEU A 46 4.03 -7.95 18.70
C LEU A 46 2.97 -9.01 19.00
N LEU A 47 1.76 -8.87 18.47
CA LEU A 47 0.71 -9.88 18.61
C LEU A 47 1.12 -11.21 17.96
N SER A 48 1.74 -11.16 16.78
CA SER A 48 2.24 -12.37 16.11
C SER A 48 3.31 -13.08 16.94
N ILE A 49 4.21 -12.31 17.56
CA ILE A 49 5.23 -12.84 18.47
C ILE A 49 4.60 -13.50 19.70
N LEU A 50 3.63 -12.82 20.33
CA LEU A 50 2.97 -13.32 21.53
C LEU A 50 2.19 -14.61 21.25
N ILE A 51 1.47 -14.67 20.12
CA ILE A 51 0.63 -15.82 19.76
C ILE A 51 1.48 -17.01 19.32
N ALA A 52 2.53 -16.79 18.51
CA ALA A 52 3.33 -17.87 17.94
C ALA A 52 4.61 -18.19 18.72
N GLY A 53 4.93 -17.42 19.77
CA GLY A 53 6.14 -17.61 20.58
C GLY A 53 7.44 -17.41 19.80
N LEU A 54 7.45 -16.48 18.83
CA LEU A 54 8.58 -16.34 17.91
C LEU A 54 9.84 -15.79 18.61
N PRO A 55 11.02 -16.39 18.38
CA PRO A 55 12.28 -15.84 18.88
C PRO A 55 12.55 -14.44 18.32
N VAL A 56 13.07 -13.54 19.16
CA VAL A 56 13.38 -12.15 18.74
C VAL A 56 14.29 -12.09 17.51
N GLY A 57 15.24 -13.01 17.37
CA GLY A 57 16.12 -13.07 16.20
C GLY A 57 15.37 -13.31 14.89
N VAL A 58 14.33 -14.16 14.89
CA VAL A 58 13.50 -14.43 13.70
C VAL A 58 12.70 -13.18 13.32
N VAL A 59 12.18 -12.46 14.30
CA VAL A 59 11.46 -11.20 14.10
C VAL A 59 12.37 -10.16 13.48
N MET A 60 13.61 -10.03 13.98
CA MET A 60 14.59 -9.07 13.46
C MET A 60 14.99 -9.38 12.02
N ILE A 61 15.18 -10.67 11.68
CA ILE A 61 15.43 -11.10 10.30
C ILE A 61 14.23 -10.74 9.41
N TYR A 62 13.02 -11.10 9.82
CA TYR A 62 11.81 -10.76 9.08
C TYR A 62 11.67 -9.25 8.87
N GLN A 63 11.90 -8.45 9.92
CA GLN A 63 11.75 -6.99 9.84
C GLN A 63 12.77 -6.37 8.88
N THR A 64 14.01 -6.90 8.89
CA THR A 64 15.08 -6.48 7.97
C THR A 64 14.72 -6.82 6.52
N LEU A 65 14.29 -8.06 6.26
CA LEU A 65 13.85 -8.48 4.93
C LEU A 65 12.62 -7.69 4.47
N SER A 66 11.67 -7.45 5.37
CA SER A 66 10.47 -6.66 5.08
C SER A 66 10.81 -5.23 4.71
N ALA A 67 11.76 -4.59 5.39
CA ALA A 67 12.23 -3.24 5.06
C ALA A 67 12.95 -3.21 3.71
N LEU A 68 13.85 -4.17 3.46
CA LEU A 68 14.55 -4.31 2.18
C LEU A 68 13.56 -4.50 1.01
N PHE A 69 12.59 -5.39 1.16
CA PHE A 69 11.58 -5.64 0.13
C PHE A 69 10.64 -4.45 -0.07
N ALA A 70 10.32 -3.68 0.98
CA ALA A 70 9.58 -2.43 0.82
C ALA A 70 10.36 -1.46 -0.07
N GLN A 71 11.69 -1.35 0.08
CA GLN A 71 12.51 -0.52 -0.80
C GLN A 71 12.56 -1.06 -2.24
N ILE A 72 12.79 -2.37 -2.40
CA ILE A 72 12.89 -3.02 -3.72
C ILE A 72 11.57 -2.88 -4.50
N THR A 73 10.43 -3.12 -3.87
CA THR A 73 9.11 -3.08 -4.51
C THR A 73 8.71 -1.69 -5.01
N HIS A 74 9.28 -0.61 -4.46
CA HIS A 74 9.04 0.74 -4.96
C HIS A 74 10.14 1.23 -5.91
N ALA A 75 11.21 0.44 -6.09
CA ALA A 75 12.35 0.90 -6.86
C ALA A 75 12.02 1.18 -8.34
N ASN A 76 12.67 2.19 -8.90
CA ASN A 76 12.59 2.54 -10.33
C ASN A 76 13.53 1.69 -11.19
N ILE A 77 13.50 0.37 -10.99
CA ILE A 77 14.31 -0.59 -11.72
C ILE A 77 13.53 -1.13 -12.91
N LYS A 78 14.12 -1.04 -14.11
CA LYS A 78 13.56 -1.66 -15.32
C LYS A 78 14.02 -3.12 -15.41
N THR A 79 13.09 -4.03 -15.16
CA THR A 79 13.28 -5.48 -15.32
C THR A 79 12.73 -5.96 -16.67
N PRO A 80 13.45 -6.83 -17.41
CA PRO A 80 12.90 -7.49 -18.59
C PRO A 80 11.59 -8.22 -18.26
N ALA A 81 10.57 -8.12 -19.13
CA ALA A 81 9.22 -8.60 -18.83
C ALA A 81 9.16 -10.09 -18.45
N LYS A 82 9.95 -10.95 -19.11
CA LYS A 82 10.02 -12.39 -18.80
C LYS A 82 10.58 -12.66 -17.39
N ILE A 83 11.62 -11.91 -16.99
CA ILE A 83 12.24 -12.05 -15.67
C ILE A 83 11.29 -11.54 -14.60
N ASP A 84 10.67 -10.37 -14.82
CA ASP A 84 9.70 -9.82 -13.89
C ASP A 84 8.52 -10.78 -13.65
N ARG A 85 7.98 -11.36 -14.73
CA ARG A 85 6.89 -12.34 -14.64
C ARG A 85 7.30 -13.62 -13.92
N LEU A 86 8.53 -14.11 -14.10
CA LEU A 86 9.02 -15.27 -13.37
C LEU A 86 9.14 -14.96 -11.86
N LEU A 87 9.73 -13.81 -11.53
CA LEU A 87 9.88 -13.37 -10.15
C LEU A 87 8.52 -13.14 -9.48
N SER A 88 7.53 -12.60 -10.21
CA SER A 88 6.20 -12.28 -9.69
C SER A 88 5.37 -13.49 -9.27
N TYR A 89 5.79 -14.72 -9.56
CA TYR A 89 5.17 -15.92 -8.99
C TYR A 89 5.50 -16.14 -7.51
N ILE A 90 6.65 -15.65 -7.06
CA ILE A 90 7.14 -15.87 -5.69
C ILE A 90 7.24 -14.55 -4.94
N PHE A 91 7.87 -13.54 -5.54
CA PHE A 91 8.15 -12.26 -4.92
C PHE A 91 7.24 -11.16 -5.46
N VAL A 92 6.99 -10.15 -4.65
CA VAL A 92 6.39 -8.90 -5.16
C VAL A 92 7.45 -8.13 -5.93
N THR A 93 7.22 -7.91 -7.21
CA THR A 93 8.14 -7.16 -8.09
C THR A 93 7.81 -5.67 -8.09
N PRO A 94 8.75 -4.81 -8.53
CA PRO A 94 8.45 -3.38 -8.67
C PRO A 94 7.27 -3.09 -9.57
N LYS A 95 7.11 -3.85 -10.68
CA LYS A 95 5.96 -3.68 -11.57
C LYS A 95 4.65 -4.07 -10.90
N MET A 96 4.63 -5.20 -10.17
CA MET A 96 3.45 -5.65 -9.45
C MET A 96 3.02 -4.63 -8.40
N HIS A 97 3.94 -4.13 -7.59
CA HIS A 97 3.60 -3.16 -6.54
C HIS A 97 3.22 -1.78 -7.10
N LYS A 98 3.75 -1.37 -8.25
CA LYS A 98 3.34 -0.12 -8.91
C LYS A 98 1.87 -0.11 -9.35
N VAL A 99 1.29 -1.27 -9.67
CA VAL A 99 -0.16 -1.37 -9.94
C VAL A 99 -0.97 -1.00 -8.70
N HIS A 100 -0.50 -1.41 -7.52
CA HIS A 100 -1.11 -1.08 -6.23
C HIS A 100 -1.07 0.41 -5.90
N HIS A 101 -0.06 1.14 -6.39
CA HIS A 101 0.03 2.60 -6.26
C HIS A 101 -0.76 3.37 -7.31
N HIS A 102 -1.59 2.70 -8.11
CA HIS A 102 -2.41 3.40 -9.08
C HIS A 102 -3.41 4.33 -8.38
N TYR A 103 -3.64 5.50 -8.98
CA TYR A 103 -4.43 6.57 -8.36
C TYR A 103 -5.92 6.28 -8.14
N VAL A 104 -6.45 5.24 -8.79
CA VAL A 104 -7.87 4.84 -8.72
C VAL A 104 -8.07 3.35 -8.51
N GLN A 105 -9.22 3.03 -7.92
CA GLN A 105 -9.73 1.67 -7.81
C GLN A 105 -10.24 1.15 -9.15
N PRO A 106 -10.22 -0.18 -9.38
CA PRO A 106 -9.87 -1.22 -8.40
C PRO A 106 -8.36 -1.43 -8.21
N LEU A 107 -7.51 -0.84 -9.04
CA LEU A 107 -6.07 -1.14 -9.06
C LEU A 107 -5.36 -0.79 -7.75
N THR A 108 -5.72 0.32 -7.09
CA THR A 108 -5.19 0.66 -5.75
C THR A 108 -5.40 -0.45 -4.70
N ASP A 109 -6.42 -1.28 -4.91
CA ASP A 109 -6.90 -2.30 -3.97
C ASP A 109 -6.49 -3.72 -4.41
N THR A 110 -5.30 -3.84 -4.99
CA THR A 110 -4.69 -5.09 -5.49
C THR A 110 -3.25 -5.23 -5.00
N ASN A 111 -2.62 -6.40 -5.16
CA ASN A 111 -1.18 -6.62 -4.93
C ASN A 111 -0.66 -6.13 -3.55
N PHE A 112 -1.29 -6.59 -2.47
CA PHE A 112 -1.01 -6.18 -1.09
C PHE A 112 0.25 -6.81 -0.47
N GLY A 113 0.86 -7.81 -1.11
CA GLY A 113 2.07 -8.43 -0.63
C GLY A 113 3.22 -7.42 -0.48
N ASN A 114 4.12 -7.69 0.48
CA ASN A 114 5.38 -6.95 0.61
C ASN A 114 6.57 -7.78 0.11
N ILE A 115 6.71 -9.01 0.63
CA ILE A 115 7.79 -9.93 0.23
C ILE A 115 7.27 -10.92 -0.81
N PHE A 116 6.28 -11.73 -0.44
CA PHE A 116 5.79 -12.84 -1.26
C PHE A 116 4.46 -12.53 -1.93
N SER A 117 4.38 -12.74 -3.24
CA SER A 117 3.17 -12.55 -4.06
C SER A 117 2.19 -13.73 -3.98
N ILE A 118 2.60 -14.86 -3.39
CA ILE A 118 1.76 -16.04 -3.20
C ILE A 118 0.46 -15.70 -2.46
N TRP A 119 0.52 -14.78 -1.51
CA TRP A 119 -0.64 -14.32 -0.74
C TRP A 119 -1.66 -13.63 -1.66
N ASP A 120 -1.20 -12.79 -2.59
CA ASP A 120 -2.11 -12.12 -3.53
C ASP A 120 -2.78 -13.09 -4.49
N ARG A 121 -2.10 -14.17 -4.85
CA ARG A 121 -2.68 -15.23 -5.67
C ARG A 121 -3.70 -16.05 -4.89
N LEU A 122 -3.34 -16.44 -3.66
CA LEU A 122 -4.20 -17.23 -2.78
C LEU A 122 -5.51 -16.49 -2.46
N PHE A 123 -5.42 -15.19 -2.17
CA PHE A 123 -6.57 -14.35 -1.82
C PHE A 123 -7.20 -13.62 -3.01
N ARG A 124 -6.78 -13.95 -4.25
CA ARG A 124 -7.33 -13.37 -5.49
C ARG A 124 -7.25 -11.84 -5.55
N THR A 125 -6.18 -11.27 -5.02
CA THR A 125 -5.86 -9.83 -5.08
C THR A 125 -4.73 -9.52 -6.06
N PHE A 126 -4.18 -10.53 -6.74
CA PHE A 126 -3.18 -10.35 -7.78
C PHE A 126 -3.78 -9.73 -9.05
N VAL A 127 -3.22 -8.62 -9.50
CA VAL A 127 -3.55 -7.98 -10.78
C VAL A 127 -2.27 -7.56 -11.51
N GLU A 128 -2.23 -7.84 -12.81
CA GLU A 128 -1.13 -7.47 -13.70
C GLU A 128 -1.68 -6.58 -14.82
N VAL A 129 -1.08 -5.41 -15.03
CA VAL A 129 -1.42 -4.47 -16.10
C VAL A 129 -0.15 -3.89 -16.70
N GLU A 130 -0.25 -3.32 -17.90
CA GLU A 130 0.89 -2.62 -18.50
C GLU A 130 1.26 -1.36 -17.72
N THR A 131 2.51 -1.30 -17.24
CA THR A 131 2.94 -0.20 -16.36
C THR A 131 3.23 1.12 -17.08
N LYS A 132 3.22 1.15 -18.42
CA LYS A 132 3.65 2.32 -19.22
C LYS A 132 2.76 3.54 -18.98
N ASN A 133 1.47 3.32 -18.75
CA ASN A 133 0.45 4.36 -18.59
C ASN A 133 -0.09 4.45 -17.15
N LEU A 134 0.62 3.86 -16.17
CA LEU A 134 0.20 3.98 -14.78
C LEU A 134 0.43 5.41 -14.29
N GLN A 135 -0.64 5.99 -13.76
CA GLN A 135 -0.60 7.21 -12.96
C GLN A 135 -0.62 6.84 -11.49
N TYR A 136 0.30 7.43 -10.72
CA TYR A 136 0.43 7.21 -9.28
C TYR A 136 -0.16 8.37 -8.49
N GLY A 137 -0.37 8.14 -7.20
CA GLY A 137 -1.01 9.07 -6.29
C GLY A 137 -2.32 8.50 -5.79
N ILE A 138 -3.23 9.37 -5.36
CA ILE A 138 -4.60 8.99 -5.04
C ILE A 138 -5.52 10.15 -5.42
N ASP A 139 -6.59 9.84 -6.14
CA ASP A 139 -7.50 10.82 -6.76
C ASP A 139 -7.91 12.00 -5.85
N PRO A 140 -8.30 11.81 -4.58
CA PRO A 140 -8.66 12.93 -3.70
C PRO A 140 -7.49 13.83 -3.26
N HIS A 141 -6.23 13.42 -3.50
CA HIS A 141 -5.03 14.09 -3.02
C HIS A 141 -3.96 14.28 -4.11
N MET A 142 -4.37 14.57 -5.35
CA MET A 142 -3.44 14.74 -6.48
C MET A 142 -2.69 16.09 -6.49
N GLN A 143 -3.20 17.10 -5.76
CA GLN A 143 -2.64 18.45 -5.77
C GLN A 143 -1.30 18.53 -5.01
N PRO A 144 -0.24 19.12 -5.58
CA PRO A 144 1.09 19.20 -4.95
C PRO A 144 1.10 19.72 -3.52
N GLU A 145 0.25 20.69 -3.20
CA GLU A 145 0.16 21.32 -1.89
C GLU A 145 -0.29 20.33 -0.81
N GLU A 146 -1.07 19.32 -1.21
CA GLU A 146 -1.60 18.31 -0.31
C GLU A 146 -0.61 17.18 -0.04
N HIS A 147 0.28 16.88 -0.99
CA HIS A 147 1.21 15.76 -0.90
C HIS A 147 2.69 16.16 -0.77
N SER A 148 3.03 17.45 -0.80
CA SER A 148 4.42 17.93 -0.66
C SER A 148 4.71 18.59 0.70
N SER A 149 3.69 18.84 1.52
CA SER A 149 3.84 19.47 2.84
C SER A 149 3.78 18.45 3.97
N LEU A 150 4.88 18.26 4.71
CA LEU A 150 4.92 17.36 5.87
C LEU A 150 3.80 17.65 6.88
N LYS A 151 3.50 18.93 7.12
CA LYS A 151 2.40 19.36 8.00
C LYS A 151 1.06 18.82 7.51
N ASN A 152 0.80 18.89 6.19
CA ASN A 152 -0.44 18.36 5.65
C ASN A 152 -0.47 16.83 5.71
N LEU A 153 0.65 16.15 5.37
CA LEU A 153 0.73 14.69 5.44
C LEU A 153 0.39 14.15 6.83
N LEU A 154 0.88 14.78 7.89
CA LEU A 154 0.56 14.41 9.27
C LEU A 154 -0.90 14.73 9.65
N ALA A 155 -1.55 15.68 8.97
CA ALA A 155 -2.92 16.09 9.24
C ALA A 155 -3.97 15.26 8.49
N ILE A 156 -3.63 14.65 7.34
CA ILE A 156 -4.56 13.84 6.51
C ILE A 156 -5.41 12.85 7.32
N PRO A 157 -4.87 12.09 8.30
CA PRO A 157 -5.65 11.11 9.06
C PRO A 157 -6.75 11.73 9.92
N PHE A 158 -6.69 13.03 10.17
CA PHE A 158 -7.60 13.77 11.03
C PHE A 158 -8.53 14.71 10.25
N GLN A 159 -8.25 14.95 8.96
CA GLN A 159 -9.12 15.71 8.06
C GLN A 159 -10.40 14.93 7.71
N ALA A 160 -11.42 15.62 7.20
CA ALA A 160 -12.60 14.97 6.64
C ALA A 160 -12.19 14.02 5.50
N TYR A 161 -12.71 12.79 5.52
CA TYR A 161 -12.35 11.82 4.49
C TYR A 161 -12.99 12.19 3.16
N ARG A 162 -12.16 12.35 2.13
CA ARG A 162 -12.61 12.52 0.75
C ARG A 162 -12.57 11.17 0.03
N ALA A 163 -13.74 10.73 -0.41
CA ALA A 163 -13.92 9.49 -1.16
C ALA A 163 -13.31 9.63 -2.58
N PRO A 164 -12.51 8.67 -3.06
CA PRO A 164 -12.10 8.60 -4.47
C PRO A 164 -13.30 8.52 -5.43
N GLY A 165 -13.15 8.92 -6.70
CA GLY A 165 -14.23 8.83 -7.69
C GLY A 165 -14.84 7.42 -7.83
N SER A 166 -14.05 6.37 -7.59
CA SER A 166 -14.47 4.97 -7.51
C SER A 166 -14.49 4.45 -6.06
N SER A 167 -15.14 5.18 -5.17
CA SER A 167 -15.02 5.00 -3.72
C SER A 167 -15.46 3.64 -3.17
N LYS A 168 -14.56 3.00 -2.42
CA LYS A 168 -14.80 1.83 -1.57
C LYS A 168 -15.50 2.13 -0.23
N PHE A 169 -15.50 3.38 0.22
CA PHE A 169 -16.04 3.79 1.52
C PHE A 169 -17.01 4.97 1.42
N GLY A 170 -17.53 5.21 0.21
CA GLY A 170 -18.58 6.18 -0.02
C GLY A 170 -19.84 5.66 0.64
N GLU A 171 -20.56 6.53 1.33
CA GLU A 171 -21.94 6.23 1.64
C GLU A 171 -22.69 6.14 0.30
N GLU A 172 -23.46 5.07 0.09
CA GLU A 172 -24.57 5.17 -0.84
C GLU A 172 -25.36 6.39 -0.39
N LYS A 173 -25.42 7.44 -1.22
CA LYS A 173 -26.53 8.36 -1.09
C LYS A 173 -27.76 7.50 -1.34
N THR A 174 -28.45 7.10 -0.27
CA THR A 174 -29.82 6.64 -0.40
C THR A 174 -30.55 7.75 -1.15
N SER A 175 -30.84 7.50 -2.42
CA SER A 175 -31.81 8.30 -3.15
C SER A 175 -33.16 8.01 -2.52
N SER A 176 -33.44 8.64 -1.37
CA SER A 176 -34.80 8.78 -0.88
C SER A 176 -35.50 9.79 -1.78
N SER A 177 -35.96 9.29 -2.91
CA SER A 177 -36.89 9.94 -3.81
C SER A 177 -37.87 8.87 -4.24
N PHE A 178 -38.92 8.67 -3.45
CA PHE A 178 -40.31 9.04 -3.73
C PHE A 178 -41.17 8.76 -2.50
#